data_AF-A0A7D5Z643-F1
#
_entry.id   AF-A0A7D5Z643-F1
#
_cell.length_a   1.000
_cell.length_b   1.000
_cell.length_c   1.000
_cell.angle_alpha   90.00
_cell.angle_beta   90.00
_cell.angle_gamma   90.00
#
_symmetry.space_group_name_H-M   'P 1'
#
loop_
_entity.id
_entity.type
_entity.pdbx_description
1 polymer ?
#
loop_
_entity_poly.entity_id
_entity_poly.type
_entity_poly.pdbx_seq_one_letter_code
_entity_poly.pdbx_strand_id
1 'polypeptide(L)'
;MAFKRGSRIHANQRPSTDEGHQSQMASAYLSRRSSWNSVHDDLIDATQDREENQRNDIINWESQPTTSQSHSLVSDDKDTSPGASSGHSENSAASTSSSVSVSDSSDYLAPASNGRPANFGVVFPGVYRSSYPKPEGYDFLGSLGLKTVVTLVKKDEPDHDLESFLTTNGIRQVIFNMKGTKKEAIPMSTMRSILELVLDQKNYPLLLHCNHGKHRTGCVVAAIRKLSGWQLDAVVDEYRVYAEPKVRECDVDYISAFPCGPLQSMYDLYGEPARFSPVQVRTFFRGLLFTSFVMVVWLVSGSHISLGPHDSVV
;
A
#
# COMPACT_ATOMS: atom_id res chain seq x y z
N MET A 1 32.18 73.70 -30.50
CA MET A 1 31.71 72.34 -30.12
C MET A 1 31.56 71.52 -31.39
N ALA A 2 31.98 70.27 -31.34
CA ALA A 2 32.44 69.47 -32.46
C ALA A 2 31.33 69.00 -33.44
N PHE A 3 31.70 69.02 -34.72
CA PHE A 3 31.06 68.34 -35.85
C PHE A 3 31.29 66.82 -35.82
N LYS A 4 30.30 66.02 -36.25
CA LYS A 4 30.42 65.00 -37.32
C LYS A 4 29.10 64.23 -37.51
N ARG A 5 28.40 64.50 -38.62
CA ARG A 5 28.34 63.68 -39.86
C ARG A 5 27.29 62.56 -39.80
N GLY A 6 26.08 62.89 -40.23
CA GLY A 6 25.18 61.96 -40.92
C GLY A 6 25.52 61.94 -42.41
N SER A 7 25.46 60.76 -43.03
CA SER A 7 25.62 60.57 -44.47
C SER A 7 24.41 59.83 -45.06
N ARG A 8 23.72 60.59 -45.91
CA ARG A 8 23.08 60.25 -47.20
C ARG A 8 21.81 59.39 -47.26
N ILE A 9 20.80 60.07 -47.80
CA ILE A 9 19.57 59.63 -48.47
C ILE A 9 19.84 59.56 -50.00
N HIS A 10 19.22 58.61 -50.71
CA HIS A 10 18.45 58.74 -51.98
C HIS A 10 18.04 57.31 -52.43
N ALA A 11 16.75 56.95 -52.46
CA ALA A 11 15.77 57.15 -53.55
C ALA A 11 16.14 56.31 -54.80
N ASN A 12 15.28 55.54 -55.49
CA ASN A 12 13.83 55.34 -55.52
C ASN A 12 13.56 54.10 -56.42
N GLN A 13 12.28 53.71 -56.54
CA GLN A 13 11.63 52.91 -57.61
C GLN A 13 11.18 51.47 -57.26
N ARG A 14 9.83 51.33 -57.20
CA ARG A 14 9.04 50.10 -57.42
C ARG A 14 8.72 49.95 -58.92
N PRO A 15 8.35 48.75 -59.40
CA PRO A 15 6.92 48.34 -59.52
C PRO A 15 6.67 46.93 -58.91
N SER A 16 5.58 46.65 -58.17
CA SER A 16 4.31 45.99 -58.63
C SER A 16 4.55 44.88 -59.66
N THR A 17 4.10 43.62 -59.56
CA THR A 17 3.02 42.94 -58.83
C THR A 17 3.17 41.45 -59.16
N ASP A 18 3.06 40.53 -58.20
CA ASP A 18 2.18 39.36 -58.35
C ASP A 18 1.85 38.77 -56.96
N GLU A 19 0.62 38.28 -56.83
CA GLU A 19 -0.10 38.01 -55.59
C GLU A 19 -0.12 36.51 -55.20
N GLY A 20 -0.36 36.28 -53.89
CA GLY A 20 -0.98 35.06 -53.33
C GLY A 20 0.00 33.98 -52.83
N HIS A 21 0.04 33.53 -51.57
CA HIS A 21 -0.94 33.56 -50.48
C HIS A 21 -0.28 33.66 -49.08
N GLN A 22 -0.88 34.53 -48.26
CA GLN A 22 -0.92 34.59 -46.78
C GLN A 22 -1.63 33.33 -46.20
N SER A 23 -1.65 32.94 -44.92
CA SER A 23 -1.09 33.41 -43.64
C SER A 23 -1.39 32.32 -42.58
N GLN A 24 -0.57 32.30 -41.52
CA GLN A 24 -0.90 32.15 -40.10
C GLN A 24 -1.78 31.02 -39.53
N MET A 25 -1.17 30.35 -38.54
CA MET A 25 -1.69 30.15 -37.17
C MET A 25 -3.21 29.98 -36.99
N ALA A 26 -3.64 28.74 -36.79
CA ALA A 26 -4.81 28.43 -35.97
C ALA A 26 -4.77 26.96 -35.52
N SER A 27 -4.38 26.70 -34.26
CA SER A 27 -5.05 25.67 -33.43
C SER A 27 -4.64 25.82 -31.96
N ALA A 28 -5.03 26.93 -31.36
CA ALA A 28 -5.03 27.14 -29.92
C ALA A 28 -6.47 27.50 -29.49
N TYR A 29 -7.43 26.62 -29.77
CA TYR A 29 -8.83 26.85 -29.38
C TYR A 29 -9.61 25.55 -29.13
N LEU A 30 -9.03 24.59 -28.40
CA LEU A 30 -9.81 23.49 -27.78
C LEU A 30 -9.20 23.05 -26.45
N SER A 31 -9.01 23.96 -25.48
CA SER A 31 -8.70 23.55 -24.09
C SER A 31 -9.13 24.59 -23.04
N ARG A 32 -10.39 25.01 -23.11
CA ARG A 32 -10.99 25.86 -22.05
C ARG A 32 -12.27 25.29 -21.42
N ARG A 33 -12.75 24.14 -21.90
CA ARG A 33 -14.00 23.53 -21.39
C ARG A 33 -13.78 22.46 -20.32
N SER A 34 -12.54 22.03 -20.08
CA SER A 34 -12.19 21.04 -19.03
C SER A 34 -11.73 21.67 -17.70
N SER A 35 -11.35 22.95 -17.69
CA SER A 35 -10.82 23.60 -16.47
C SER A 35 -11.89 23.92 -15.42
N TRP A 36 -13.16 24.08 -15.82
CA TRP A 36 -14.23 24.43 -14.89
C TRP A 36 -14.77 23.21 -14.13
N ASN A 37 -14.76 22.03 -14.75
CA ASN A 37 -15.10 20.78 -14.06
C ASN A 37 -14.00 20.38 -13.07
N SER A 38 -12.72 20.54 -13.43
CA SER A 38 -11.59 20.27 -12.53
C SER A 38 -11.63 21.10 -11.25
N VAL A 39 -11.97 22.40 -11.34
CA VAL A 39 -12.03 23.27 -10.16
C VAL A 39 -13.24 22.94 -9.28
N HIS A 40 -14.36 22.55 -9.88
CA HIS A 40 -15.54 22.12 -9.12
C HIS A 40 -15.29 20.78 -8.42
N ASP A 41 -14.67 19.82 -9.10
CA ASP A 41 -14.27 18.53 -8.53
C ASP A 41 -13.22 18.69 -7.42
N ASP A 42 -12.27 19.63 -7.57
CA ASP A 42 -11.26 19.93 -6.54
C ASP A 42 -11.86 20.63 -5.30
N LEU A 43 -12.88 21.47 -5.46
CA LEU A 43 -13.62 22.06 -4.35
C LEU A 43 -14.48 21.01 -3.63
N ILE A 44 -15.04 20.05 -4.36
CA ILE A 44 -15.81 18.94 -3.78
C ILE A 44 -14.87 17.96 -3.04
N ASP A 45 -13.69 17.62 -3.59
CA ASP A 45 -12.70 16.73 -2.93
C ASP A 45 -12.12 17.40 -1.66
N ALA A 46 -11.84 18.71 -1.68
CA ALA A 46 -11.35 19.44 -0.52
C ALA A 46 -12.41 19.65 0.58
N THR A 47 -13.68 19.83 0.19
CA THR A 47 -14.79 19.92 1.16
C THR A 47 -15.13 18.56 1.75
N GLN A 48 -15.08 17.49 0.95
CA GLN A 48 -15.31 16.13 1.42
C GLN A 48 -14.18 15.62 2.34
N ASP A 49 -12.92 15.92 2.02
CA ASP A 49 -11.78 15.63 2.90
C ASP A 49 -11.87 16.42 4.23
N ARG A 50 -12.38 17.65 4.20
CA ARG A 50 -12.58 18.48 5.41
C ARG A 50 -13.78 18.01 6.24
N GLU A 51 -14.88 17.62 5.60
CA GLU A 51 -16.08 17.10 6.26
C GLU A 51 -15.89 15.70 6.83
N GLU A 52 -15.12 14.82 6.17
CA GLU A 52 -14.79 13.50 6.68
C GLU A 52 -13.86 13.63 7.90
N ASN A 53 -12.93 14.59 7.89
CA ASN A 53 -12.10 14.89 9.06
C ASN A 53 -12.94 15.48 10.21
N GLN A 54 -13.87 16.40 9.93
CA GLN A 54 -14.75 16.99 10.95
C GLN A 54 -15.81 16.03 11.50
N ARG A 55 -16.39 15.13 10.69
CA ARG A 55 -17.32 14.11 11.18
C ARG A 55 -16.63 13.13 12.12
N ASN A 56 -15.37 12.80 11.86
CA ASN A 56 -14.58 11.95 12.74
C ASN A 56 -14.22 12.66 14.06
N ASP A 57 -14.03 13.98 14.04
CA ASP A 57 -13.81 14.77 15.25
C ASP A 57 -15.08 14.94 16.11
N ILE A 58 -16.26 15.06 15.49
CA ILE A 58 -17.55 15.23 16.19
C ILE A 58 -17.99 13.93 16.89
N ILE A 59 -17.72 12.76 16.29
CA ILE A 59 -18.03 11.46 16.92
C ILE A 59 -17.20 11.25 18.21
N ASN A 60 -16.06 11.93 18.35
CA ASN A 60 -15.17 11.80 19.50
C ASN A 60 -15.54 12.70 20.70
N TRP A 61 -16.47 13.66 20.55
CA TRP A 61 -16.82 14.59 21.64
C TRP A 61 -18.04 14.16 22.48
N GLU A 62 -18.81 13.16 22.04
CA GLU A 62 -19.96 12.64 22.80
C GLU A 62 -19.55 11.40 23.62
N SER A 63 -18.63 11.58 24.57
CA SER A 63 -18.32 10.60 25.60
C SER A 63 -17.68 11.30 26.81
N GLN A 64 -18.50 11.98 27.61
CA GLN A 64 -18.13 12.34 28.98
C GLN A 64 -18.61 11.28 29.99
N PRO A 65 -17.84 11.06 31.07
CA PRO A 65 -18.07 9.98 32.03
C PRO A 65 -19.14 10.33 33.06
N THR A 66 -20.01 9.37 33.36
CA THR A 66 -21.00 9.45 34.45
C THR A 66 -20.32 9.30 35.81
N THR A 67 -20.44 10.31 36.66
CA THR A 67 -20.06 10.27 38.07
C THR A 67 -21.12 9.53 38.91
N SER A 68 -20.65 8.65 39.77
CA SER A 68 -21.37 7.89 40.79
C SER A 68 -22.14 8.78 41.78
N GLN A 69 -23.36 8.39 42.16
CA GLN A 69 -23.88 8.67 43.51
C GLN A 69 -25.00 7.68 43.90
N SER A 70 -24.84 7.16 45.11
CA SER A 70 -25.74 6.28 45.86
C SER A 70 -26.90 7.03 46.49
N HIS A 71 -28.10 6.44 46.53
CA HIS A 71 -29.01 6.52 47.68
C HIS A 71 -30.10 5.45 47.63
N SER A 72 -30.62 5.12 48.80
CA SER A 72 -31.35 3.90 49.17
C SER A 72 -32.80 4.16 49.62
N LEU A 73 -33.61 3.08 49.56
CA LEU A 73 -34.80 2.71 50.38
C LEU A 73 -36.24 3.07 49.91
N VAL A 74 -37.13 2.10 50.21
CA VAL A 74 -38.61 2.10 50.41
C VAL A 74 -39.48 2.08 49.13
N SER A 75 -40.62 1.40 48.98
CA SER A 75 -41.29 0.17 49.46
C SER A 75 -42.58 0.02 48.61
N ASP A 76 -43.12 -1.20 48.55
CA ASP A 76 -44.55 -1.58 48.41
C ASP A 76 -45.33 -1.46 47.07
N ASP A 77 -45.78 -2.67 46.66
CA ASP A 77 -47.16 -3.11 46.37
C ASP A 77 -47.79 -3.11 44.96
N LYS A 78 -48.25 -4.34 44.65
CA LYS A 78 -49.54 -4.78 44.07
C LYS A 78 -49.83 -4.82 42.56
N ASP A 79 -49.96 -6.08 42.14
CA ASP A 79 -51.14 -6.74 41.55
C ASP A 79 -51.57 -6.48 40.09
N THR A 80 -51.88 -7.63 39.47
CA THR A 80 -52.96 -7.90 38.47
C THR A 80 -52.55 -8.03 37.00
N SER A 81 -52.24 -9.27 36.61
CA SER A 81 -52.70 -9.89 35.33
C SER A 81 -54.22 -10.20 35.45
N PRO A 82 -55.04 -10.41 34.39
CA PRO A 82 -54.75 -11.35 33.29
C PRO A 82 -55.44 -11.09 31.93
N GLY A 83 -55.20 -12.02 30.97
CA GLY A 83 -56.04 -12.25 29.78
C GLY A 83 -55.23 -12.23 28.48
N ALA A 84 -54.58 -13.30 28.02
CA ALA A 84 -55.07 -14.61 27.57
C ALA A 84 -55.55 -14.66 26.11
N SER A 85 -55.12 -15.74 25.45
CA SER A 85 -55.60 -16.36 24.21
C SER A 85 -55.05 -15.82 22.88
N SER A 86 -54.68 -16.63 21.89
CA SER A 86 -54.50 -18.09 21.81
C SER A 86 -54.11 -18.47 20.38
N GLY A 87 -53.22 -19.47 20.27
CA GLY A 87 -53.23 -20.52 19.23
C GLY A 87 -52.69 -20.16 17.85
N HIS A 88 -52.05 -21.06 17.09
CA HIS A 88 -51.88 -22.51 17.26
C HIS A 88 -50.74 -23.00 16.33
N SER A 89 -49.98 -23.99 16.81
CA SER A 89 -49.60 -25.29 16.17
C SER A 89 -49.13 -25.34 14.70
N GLU A 90 -48.26 -26.25 14.24
CA GLU A 90 -47.29 -27.24 14.75
C GLU A 90 -46.72 -27.95 13.49
N ASN A 91 -45.48 -28.46 13.60
CA ASN A 91 -44.91 -29.66 12.97
C ASN A 91 -44.84 -29.82 11.43
N SER A 92 -43.63 -30.06 10.91
CA SER A 92 -43.18 -31.43 10.53
C SER A 92 -41.76 -31.46 10.00
N ALA A 93 -41.04 -32.52 10.35
CA ALA A 93 -39.69 -32.86 9.90
C ALA A 93 -39.71 -33.77 8.66
N ALA A 94 -38.68 -33.68 7.80
CA ALA A 94 -37.82 -34.80 7.37
C ALA A 94 -37.04 -34.49 6.06
N SER A 95 -35.79 -34.95 6.06
CA SER A 95 -34.75 -35.10 5.02
C SER A 95 -35.28 -35.59 3.66
N THR A 96 -34.69 -35.31 2.49
CA THR A 96 -33.38 -35.77 2.00
C THR A 96 -33.14 -35.26 0.55
N SER A 97 -31.89 -35.27 0.11
CA SER A 97 -31.37 -35.34 -1.27
C SER A 97 -30.79 -34.06 -1.89
N SER A 98 -29.47 -34.09 -1.92
CA SER A 98 -28.47 -33.29 -2.62
C SER A 98 -28.72 -33.12 -4.12
N SER A 99 -28.55 -31.88 -4.59
CA SER A 99 -28.11 -31.58 -5.96
C SER A 99 -27.14 -30.39 -5.93
N VAL A 100 -25.91 -30.67 -6.34
CA VAL A 100 -24.79 -29.74 -6.46
C VAL A 100 -25.09 -28.70 -7.53
N SER A 101 -25.01 -27.41 -7.19
CA SER A 101 -24.90 -26.32 -8.17
C SER A 101 -23.76 -25.40 -7.76
N VAL A 102 -22.68 -25.48 -8.55
CA VAL A 102 -21.50 -24.64 -8.52
C VAL A 102 -21.86 -23.29 -9.14
N SER A 103 -21.92 -22.24 -8.33
CA SER A 103 -21.72 -20.84 -8.73
C SER A 103 -22.10 -19.94 -7.56
N ASP A 104 -21.13 -19.32 -6.89
CA ASP A 104 -20.97 -17.86 -6.97
C ASP A 104 -19.75 -17.44 -6.13
N SER A 105 -18.74 -16.93 -6.83
CA SER A 105 -17.55 -16.34 -6.24
C SER A 105 -17.82 -14.85 -6.06
N SER A 106 -18.48 -14.47 -4.96
CA SER A 106 -18.83 -13.06 -4.73
C SER A 106 -18.91 -12.68 -3.25
N ASP A 107 -18.17 -13.36 -2.36
CA ASP A 107 -18.03 -12.94 -0.95
C ASP A 107 -16.55 -12.70 -0.59
N TYR A 108 -15.97 -11.65 -1.15
CA TYR A 108 -14.87 -10.92 -0.50
C TYR A 108 -15.39 -9.55 -0.04
N LEU A 109 -16.41 -9.57 0.83
CA LEU A 109 -16.54 -8.49 1.79
C LEU A 109 -15.30 -8.56 2.68
N ALA A 110 -14.45 -7.54 2.61
CA ALA A 110 -13.30 -7.42 3.49
C ALA A 110 -13.79 -7.61 4.94
N PRO A 111 -13.32 -8.64 5.67
CA PRO A 111 -13.74 -8.82 7.05
C PRO A 111 -13.31 -7.58 7.84
N ALA A 112 -14.15 -7.16 8.79
CA ALA A 112 -13.86 -6.09 9.73
C ALA A 112 -12.37 -6.13 10.13
N SER A 113 -11.65 -5.04 9.89
CA SER A 113 -10.21 -4.99 10.12
C SER A 113 -9.94 -5.25 11.60
N ASN A 114 -9.49 -6.46 11.94
CA ASN A 114 -9.10 -6.92 13.29
C ASN A 114 -7.95 -6.06 13.88
N GLY A 115 -8.18 -4.78 14.16
CA GLY A 115 -7.15 -3.83 14.61
C GLY A 115 -6.06 -3.55 13.57
N ARG A 116 -6.24 -3.89 12.29
CA ARG A 116 -5.26 -3.57 11.25
C ARG A 116 -5.46 -2.14 10.74
N PRO A 117 -4.40 -1.37 10.49
CA PRO A 117 -4.52 -0.11 9.77
C PRO A 117 -5.24 -0.30 8.43
N ALA A 118 -5.99 0.71 7.99
CA ALA A 118 -6.66 0.65 6.71
C ALA A 118 -5.63 0.47 5.56
N ASN A 119 -6.06 -0.21 4.49
CA ASN A 119 -5.22 -0.48 3.33
C ASN A 119 -3.89 -1.21 3.65
N PHE A 120 -3.84 -1.95 4.78
CA PHE A 120 -2.68 -2.72 5.16
C PHE A 120 -2.45 -3.90 4.22
N GLY A 121 -1.20 -4.14 3.85
CA GLY A 121 -0.82 -5.26 3.00
C GLY A 121 0.66 -5.62 3.13
N VAL A 122 1.01 -6.83 2.71
CA VAL A 122 2.40 -7.27 2.60
C VAL A 122 2.89 -6.95 1.19
N VAL A 123 3.98 -6.20 1.08
CA VAL A 123 4.62 -5.95 -0.23
C VAL A 123 5.51 -7.15 -0.55
N PHE A 124 6.46 -7.45 0.32
CA PHE A 124 7.26 -8.67 0.29
C PHE A 124 7.72 -9.00 1.73
N PRO A 125 8.30 -10.18 2.01
CA PRO A 125 8.63 -10.58 3.38
C PRO A 125 9.45 -9.52 4.13
N GLY A 126 8.90 -9.01 5.24
CA GLY A 126 9.53 -7.97 6.04
C GLY A 126 9.22 -6.52 5.62
N VAL A 127 8.49 -6.30 4.52
CA VAL A 127 8.06 -4.97 4.06
C VAL A 127 6.55 -4.92 3.89
N TYR A 128 5.93 -4.01 4.61
CA TYR A 128 4.49 -3.81 4.68
C TYR A 128 4.11 -2.44 4.12
N ARG A 129 2.85 -2.32 3.69
CA ARG A 129 2.21 -1.05 3.29
C ARG A 129 0.97 -0.80 4.13
N SER A 130 0.57 0.46 4.30
CA SER A 130 -0.73 0.82 4.90
C SER A 130 -1.14 2.27 4.59
N SER A 131 -2.36 2.63 5.00
CA SER A 131 -2.74 4.03 5.26
C SER A 131 -1.94 4.61 6.42
N TYR A 132 -2.19 5.89 6.74
CA TYR A 132 -1.62 6.50 7.92
C TYR A 132 -1.98 5.67 9.16
N PRO A 133 -1.00 5.25 9.98
CA PRO A 133 -1.26 4.56 11.24
C PRO A 133 -2.10 5.42 12.17
N LYS A 134 -3.09 4.79 12.81
CA LYS A 134 -3.93 5.43 13.82
C LYS A 134 -3.90 4.60 15.12
N PRO A 135 -4.26 5.16 16.27
CA PRO A 135 -4.21 4.48 17.56
C PRO A 135 -4.88 3.10 17.57
N GLU A 136 -5.99 2.93 16.85
CA GLU A 136 -6.73 1.66 16.76
C GLU A 136 -5.91 0.54 16.09
N GLY A 137 -4.89 0.92 15.33
CA GLY A 137 -3.99 0.01 14.63
C GLY A 137 -2.68 -0.31 15.35
N TYR A 138 -2.40 0.35 16.49
CA TYR A 138 -1.08 0.28 17.12
C TYR A 138 -0.78 -1.07 17.74
N ASP A 139 -1.76 -1.76 18.33
CA ASP A 139 -1.57 -3.10 18.88
C ASP A 139 -1.13 -4.09 17.80
N PHE A 140 -1.78 -4.05 16.63
CA PHE A 140 -1.40 -4.86 15.49
C PHE A 140 -0.01 -4.48 14.96
N LEU A 141 0.28 -3.19 14.80
CA LEU A 141 1.59 -2.75 14.32
C LEU A 141 2.71 -3.10 15.31
N GLY A 142 2.45 -3.04 16.61
CA GLY A 142 3.37 -3.48 17.66
C GLY A 142 3.70 -4.96 17.54
N SER A 143 2.69 -5.79 17.21
CA SER A 143 2.90 -7.23 17.02
C SER A 143 3.82 -7.58 15.84
N LEU A 144 4.00 -6.68 14.87
CA LEU A 144 4.89 -6.88 13.73
C LEU A 144 6.38 -6.71 14.09
N GLY A 145 6.70 -6.13 15.25
CA GLY A 145 8.07 -5.84 15.66
C GLY A 145 8.80 -4.94 14.67
N LEU A 146 8.11 -3.89 14.17
CA LEU A 146 8.67 -2.98 13.18
C LEU A 146 9.96 -2.34 13.69
N LYS A 147 10.97 -2.29 12.82
CA LYS A 147 12.21 -1.55 13.07
C LYS A 147 12.17 -0.15 12.46
N THR A 148 11.50 -0.02 11.32
CA THR A 148 11.46 1.24 10.56
C THR A 148 10.06 1.55 10.06
N VAL A 149 9.66 2.82 10.14
CA VAL A 149 8.44 3.36 9.51
C VAL A 149 8.84 4.45 8.52
N VAL A 150 8.41 4.30 7.28
CA VAL A 150 8.64 5.26 6.19
C VAL A 150 7.36 6.02 5.92
N THR A 151 7.37 7.31 6.25
CA THR A 151 6.23 8.20 6.08
C THR A 151 6.43 9.07 4.85
N LEU A 152 5.57 8.94 3.84
CA LEU A 152 5.68 9.65 2.55
C LEU A 152 4.96 11.02 2.53
N VAL A 153 4.70 11.58 3.71
CA VAL A 153 3.96 12.83 3.88
C VAL A 153 4.45 13.52 5.15
N LYS A 154 4.78 14.80 5.07
CA LYS A 154 5.01 15.62 6.27
C LYS A 154 3.67 16.21 6.71
N LYS A 155 3.26 15.96 7.95
CA LYS A 155 2.17 16.71 8.60
C LYS A 155 2.72 18.05 9.09
N ASP A 156 1.88 19.08 9.06
CA ASP A 156 2.24 20.41 9.56
C ASP A 156 2.32 20.41 11.09
N GLU A 157 1.44 19.65 11.73
CA GLU A 157 1.42 19.44 13.18
C GLU A 157 2.00 18.05 13.53
N PRO A 158 2.74 17.96 14.64
CA PRO A 158 3.25 16.69 15.13
C PRO A 158 2.11 15.77 15.56
N ASP A 159 2.21 14.49 15.19
CA ASP A 159 1.28 13.46 15.60
C ASP A 159 1.83 12.78 16.86
N HIS A 160 1.44 13.28 18.02
CA HIS A 160 1.99 12.83 19.31
C HIS A 160 1.68 11.36 19.62
N ASP A 161 0.53 10.85 19.17
CA ASP A 161 0.16 9.44 19.36
C ASP A 161 1.10 8.53 18.56
N LEU A 162 1.33 8.87 17.29
CA LEU A 162 2.26 8.13 16.45
C LEU A 162 3.69 8.25 16.99
N GLU A 163 4.12 9.45 17.37
CA GLU A 163 5.46 9.68 17.93
C GLU A 163 5.70 8.86 19.22
N SER A 164 4.71 8.82 20.11
CA SER A 164 4.75 8.03 21.34
C SER A 164 4.80 6.54 21.06
N PHE A 165 3.98 6.05 20.12
CA PHE A 165 4.01 4.66 19.68
C PHE A 165 5.37 4.27 19.11
N LEU A 166 5.93 5.09 18.21
CA LEU A 166 7.23 4.84 17.59
C LEU A 166 8.35 4.82 18.64
N THR A 167 8.34 5.78 19.56
CA THR A 167 9.36 5.89 20.62
C THR A 167 9.30 4.70 21.58
N THR A 168 8.10 4.35 22.05
CA THR A 168 7.88 3.24 22.99
C THR A 168 8.34 1.90 22.41
N ASN A 169 8.17 1.71 21.10
CA ASN A 169 8.55 0.47 20.41
C ASN A 169 9.96 0.53 19.79
N GLY A 170 10.72 1.61 20.00
CA GLY A 170 12.07 1.77 19.44
C GLY A 170 12.12 1.80 17.92
N ILE A 171 11.07 2.29 17.27
CA ILE A 171 10.89 2.31 15.82
C ILE A 171 11.52 3.57 15.23
N ARG A 172 12.40 3.41 14.24
CA ARG A 172 12.98 4.54 13.51
C ARG A 172 12.00 5.07 12.47
N GLN A 173 11.59 6.33 12.59
CA GLN A 173 10.82 6.99 11.53
C GLN A 173 11.73 7.68 10.51
N VAL A 174 11.42 7.52 9.23
CA VAL A 174 12.04 8.29 8.14
C VAL A 174 10.96 8.94 7.29
N ILE A 175 11.01 10.27 7.18
CA ILE A 175 9.97 11.06 6.52
C ILE A 175 10.48 11.57 5.17
N PHE A 176 9.77 11.22 4.10
CA PHE A 176 9.95 11.80 2.77
C PHE A 176 8.77 12.73 2.49
N ASN A 177 9.03 14.03 2.42
CA ASN A 177 7.98 15.01 2.16
C ASN A 177 7.59 15.05 0.68
N MET A 178 6.78 14.09 0.25
CA MET A 178 6.26 14.06 -1.11
C MET A 178 4.99 14.90 -1.21
N LYS A 179 4.98 15.84 -2.15
CA LYS A 179 3.74 16.50 -2.57
C LYS A 179 2.73 15.46 -3.09
N GLY A 180 1.46 15.81 -3.10
CA GLY A 180 0.42 14.96 -3.67
C GLY A 180 0.72 14.68 -5.14
N THR A 181 0.51 13.44 -5.59
CA THR A 181 0.86 13.02 -6.96
C THR A 181 0.07 13.75 -8.05
N LYS A 182 -1.16 14.21 -7.74
CA LYS A 182 -1.92 15.13 -8.60
C LYS A 182 -1.19 16.46 -8.86
N LYS A 183 -0.39 16.94 -7.91
CA LYS A 183 0.26 18.26 -7.95
C LYS A 183 1.62 18.21 -8.64
N GLU A 184 2.37 17.14 -8.43
CA GLU A 184 3.73 16.99 -8.93
C GLU A 184 4.10 15.52 -9.07
N ALA A 185 4.74 15.16 -10.19
CA ALA A 185 5.31 13.84 -10.38
C ALA A 185 6.44 13.59 -9.38
N ILE A 186 6.59 12.35 -8.92
CA ILE A 186 7.60 12.00 -7.91
C ILE A 186 9.00 12.10 -8.54
N PRO A 187 9.90 12.98 -8.06
CA PRO A 187 11.23 13.11 -8.63
C PRO A 187 12.02 11.80 -8.53
N MET A 188 12.79 11.47 -9.57
CA MET A 188 13.61 10.24 -9.59
C MET A 188 14.57 10.14 -8.41
N SER A 189 15.15 11.27 -7.97
CA SER A 189 16.01 11.32 -6.79
C SER A 189 15.27 10.92 -5.51
N THR A 190 14.03 11.38 -5.35
CA THR A 190 13.19 11.02 -4.19
C THR A 190 12.84 9.55 -4.21
N MET A 191 12.40 9.03 -5.36
CA MET A 191 12.08 7.60 -5.50
C MET A 191 13.32 6.74 -5.21
N ARG A 192 14.49 7.12 -5.74
CA ARG A 192 15.76 6.44 -5.47
C ARG A 192 16.05 6.36 -3.98
N SER A 193 16.03 7.49 -3.26
CA SER A 193 16.31 7.51 -1.82
C SER A 193 15.31 6.68 -1.00
N ILE A 194 14.04 6.63 -1.41
CA ILE A 194 13.05 5.76 -0.79
C ILE A 194 13.40 4.28 -1.04
N LEU A 195 13.72 3.92 -2.28
CA LEU A 195 14.06 2.55 -2.66
C LEU A 195 15.35 2.07 -2.00
N GLU A 196 16.39 2.91 -1.88
CA GLU A 196 17.63 2.58 -1.14
C GLU A 196 17.32 2.17 0.31
N LEU A 197 16.38 2.85 0.96
CA LEU A 197 15.98 2.52 2.31
C LEU A 197 15.08 1.27 2.37
N VAL A 198 14.07 1.19 1.50
CA VAL A 198 13.06 0.12 1.52
C VAL A 198 13.62 -1.22 1.02
N LEU A 199 14.68 -1.23 0.21
CA LEU A 199 15.33 -2.47 -0.25
C LEU A 199 16.44 -2.96 0.70
N ASP A 200 16.97 -2.10 1.57
CA ASP A 200 17.99 -2.51 2.54
C ASP A 200 17.36 -3.33 3.68
N GLN A 201 17.67 -4.63 3.70
CA GLN A 201 17.18 -5.60 4.69
C GLN A 201 17.51 -5.22 6.14
N LYS A 202 18.52 -4.37 6.37
CA LYS A 202 18.83 -3.86 7.72
C LYS A 202 17.71 -3.04 8.31
N ASN A 203 16.77 -2.55 7.50
CA ASN A 203 15.65 -1.74 7.95
C ASN A 203 14.41 -2.57 8.32
N TYR A 204 14.41 -3.89 8.09
CA TYR A 204 13.24 -4.74 8.28
C TYR A 204 13.08 -5.19 9.74
N PRO A 205 11.84 -5.46 10.20
CA PRO A 205 10.57 -5.27 9.48
C PRO A 205 10.21 -3.79 9.29
N LEU A 206 9.71 -3.41 8.10
CA LEU A 206 9.49 -2.03 7.69
C LEU A 206 8.04 -1.79 7.27
N LEU A 207 7.46 -0.66 7.68
CA LEU A 207 6.16 -0.19 7.20
C LEU A 207 6.30 1.05 6.33
N LEU A 208 5.72 1.01 5.13
CA LEU A 208 5.63 2.14 4.20
C LEU A 208 4.21 2.69 4.17
N HIS A 209 4.02 4.00 4.39
CA HIS A 209 2.69 4.59 4.34
C HIS A 209 2.67 6.05 3.84
N CYS A 210 1.49 6.52 3.46
CA CYS A 210 1.19 7.92 3.25
C CYS A 210 -0.09 8.28 4.03
N ASN A 211 -1.00 9.12 3.49
CA ASN A 211 -2.29 9.40 4.13
C ASN A 211 -3.24 8.19 4.05
N HIS A 212 -3.53 7.71 2.83
CA HIS A 212 -4.47 6.60 2.62
C HIS A 212 -3.79 5.32 2.11
N GLY A 213 -2.47 5.32 1.95
CA GLY A 213 -1.74 4.16 1.43
C GLY A 213 -2.00 3.87 -0.06
N LYS A 214 -2.59 4.83 -0.79
CA LYS A 214 -3.07 4.67 -2.17
C LYS A 214 -2.04 5.17 -3.19
N HIS A 215 -1.95 6.48 -3.36
CA HIS A 215 -1.20 7.12 -4.47
C HIS A 215 0.32 7.08 -4.30
N ARG A 216 0.86 7.83 -3.32
CA ARG A 216 2.31 7.89 -3.07
C ARG A 216 2.89 6.52 -2.73
N THR A 217 2.25 5.82 -1.79
CA THR A 217 2.62 4.45 -1.41
C THR A 217 2.50 3.50 -2.60
N GLY A 218 1.44 3.62 -3.40
CA GLY A 218 1.23 2.79 -4.59
C GLY A 218 2.32 3.00 -5.64
N CYS A 219 2.72 4.23 -5.93
CA CYS A 219 3.81 4.50 -6.87
C CYS A 219 5.15 3.93 -6.39
N VAL A 220 5.45 4.00 -5.09
CA VAL A 220 6.67 3.39 -4.51
C VAL A 220 6.60 1.87 -4.60
N VAL A 221 5.48 1.27 -4.21
CA VAL A 221 5.28 -0.18 -4.29
C VAL A 221 5.37 -0.66 -5.75
N ALA A 222 4.79 0.07 -6.68
CA ALA A 222 4.88 -0.23 -8.10
C ALA A 222 6.32 -0.17 -8.62
N ALA A 223 7.11 0.83 -8.19
CA ALA A 223 8.53 0.91 -8.52
C ALA A 223 9.31 -0.30 -7.98
N ILE A 224 9.01 -0.76 -6.76
CA ILE A 224 9.56 -2.00 -6.20
C ILE A 224 9.21 -3.19 -7.09
N ARG A 225 7.94 -3.37 -7.45
CA ARG A 225 7.50 -4.49 -8.31
C ARG A 225 8.19 -4.51 -9.67
N LYS A 226 8.30 -3.34 -10.31
CA LYS A 226 9.00 -3.23 -11.60
C LYS A 226 10.47 -3.63 -11.47
N LEU A 227 11.16 -3.20 -10.41
CA LEU A 227 12.56 -3.60 -10.16
C LEU A 227 12.69 -5.10 -9.83
N SER A 228 11.67 -5.68 -9.19
CA SER A 228 11.57 -7.13 -8.97
C SER A 228 11.18 -7.93 -10.22
N GLY A 229 11.09 -7.29 -11.40
CA GLY A 229 10.84 -7.97 -12.68
C GLY A 229 9.37 -8.31 -12.97
N TRP A 230 8.42 -7.69 -12.26
CA TRP A 230 7.00 -7.90 -12.56
C TRP A 230 6.61 -7.28 -13.91
N GLN A 231 5.66 -7.91 -14.60
CA GLN A 231 5.07 -7.36 -15.82
C GLN A 231 4.26 -6.10 -15.51
N LEU A 232 4.31 -5.10 -16.40
CA LEU A 232 3.69 -3.79 -16.18
C LEU A 232 2.20 -3.90 -15.84
N ASP A 233 1.44 -4.73 -16.56
CA ASP A 233 0.00 -4.90 -16.32
C ASP A 233 -0.28 -5.39 -14.90
N ALA A 234 0.47 -6.38 -14.41
CA ALA A 234 0.34 -6.88 -13.04
C ALA A 234 0.70 -5.81 -11.99
N VAL A 235 1.66 -4.94 -12.29
CA VAL A 235 2.01 -3.82 -11.41
C VAL A 235 0.88 -2.79 -11.36
N VAL A 236 0.31 -2.44 -12.51
CA VAL A 236 -0.79 -1.49 -12.60
C VAL A 236 -2.05 -2.04 -11.94
N ASP A 237 -2.33 -3.33 -12.09
CA ASP A 237 -3.46 -4.00 -11.45
C ASP A 237 -3.32 -3.99 -9.92
N GLU A 238 -2.13 -4.31 -9.38
CA GLU A 238 -1.88 -4.17 -7.94
C GLU A 238 -2.10 -2.72 -7.47
N TYR A 239 -1.59 -1.74 -8.21
CA TYR A 239 -1.82 -0.33 -7.88
C TYR A 239 -3.32 0.00 -7.82
N ARG A 240 -4.10 -0.40 -8.82
CA ARG A 240 -5.54 -0.13 -8.91
C ARG A 240 -6.29 -0.71 -7.73
N VAL A 241 -6.02 -1.98 -7.37
CA VAL A 241 -6.64 -2.64 -6.21
C VAL A 241 -6.46 -1.85 -4.93
N TYR A 242 -5.24 -1.36 -4.64
CA TYR A 242 -4.98 -0.57 -3.44
C TYR A 242 -5.42 0.90 -3.55
N ALA A 243 -5.63 1.42 -4.76
CA ALA A 243 -6.04 2.80 -4.99
C ALA A 243 -7.56 2.98 -5.05
N GLU A 244 -8.33 1.90 -5.22
CA GLU A 244 -9.79 1.90 -5.23
C GLU A 244 -10.38 2.59 -3.98
N PRO A 245 -11.43 3.43 -4.09
CA PRO A 245 -12.12 3.86 -5.31
C PRO A 245 -11.51 5.12 -5.96
N LYS A 246 -10.37 5.61 -5.46
CA LYS A 246 -9.73 6.85 -5.92
C LYS A 246 -8.52 6.55 -6.82
N VAL A 247 -8.66 5.68 -7.81
CA VAL A 247 -7.60 5.40 -8.80
C VAL A 247 -7.25 6.67 -9.58
N ARG A 248 -5.96 6.89 -9.89
CA ARG A 248 -5.50 8.07 -10.64
C ARG A 248 -4.70 7.68 -11.86
N GLU A 249 -5.11 8.15 -13.03
CA GLU A 249 -4.37 7.93 -14.28
C GLU A 249 -2.98 8.57 -14.25
N CYS A 250 -2.78 9.71 -13.58
CA CYS A 250 -1.44 10.30 -13.45
C CYS A 250 -0.44 9.38 -12.72
N ASP A 251 -0.91 8.55 -11.79
CA ASP A 251 -0.07 7.58 -11.11
C ASP A 251 0.20 6.38 -12.03
N VAL A 252 -0.80 5.92 -12.80
CA VAL A 252 -0.64 4.85 -13.81
C VAL A 252 0.37 5.26 -14.90
N ASP A 253 0.27 6.49 -15.39
CA ASP A 253 1.21 7.08 -16.35
C ASP A 253 2.62 7.13 -15.76
N TYR A 254 2.76 7.57 -14.50
CA TYR A 254 4.03 7.57 -13.79
C TYR A 254 4.63 6.17 -13.68
N ILE A 255 3.83 5.18 -13.26
CA ILE A 255 4.25 3.78 -13.13
C ILE A 255 4.70 3.22 -14.48
N SER A 256 3.94 3.48 -15.53
CA SER A 256 4.24 3.02 -16.89
C SER A 256 5.55 3.60 -17.40
N ALA A 257 5.74 4.91 -17.24
CA ALA A 257 6.95 5.61 -17.69
C ALA A 257 8.18 5.44 -16.77
N PHE A 258 8.02 4.88 -15.57
CA PHE A 258 9.10 4.79 -14.59
C PHE A 258 10.32 4.00 -15.10
N PRO A 259 11.52 4.60 -15.19
CA PRO A 259 12.70 3.94 -15.75
C PRO A 259 13.44 3.08 -14.70
N CYS A 260 13.51 1.76 -14.94
CA CYS A 260 14.21 0.83 -14.04
C CYS A 260 15.73 0.81 -14.23
N GLY A 261 16.22 1.04 -15.45
CA GLY A 261 17.65 0.88 -15.80
C GLY A 261 18.63 1.59 -14.85
N PRO A 262 18.47 2.90 -14.56
CA PRO A 262 19.37 3.63 -13.65
C PRO A 262 19.35 3.15 -12.19
N LEU A 263 18.37 2.34 -11.81
CA LEU A 263 18.16 1.83 -10.46
C LEU A 263 18.43 0.32 -10.35
N GLN A 264 18.70 -0.36 -11.46
CA GLN A 264 18.94 -1.80 -11.47
C GLN A 264 20.17 -2.17 -10.65
N SER A 265 21.28 -1.44 -10.80
CA SER A 265 22.52 -1.70 -10.06
C SER A 265 22.33 -1.56 -8.54
N MET A 266 21.44 -0.66 -8.11
CA MET A 266 21.07 -0.49 -6.71
C MET A 266 20.18 -1.66 -6.25
N TYR A 267 19.22 -2.07 -7.07
CA TYR A 267 18.40 -3.25 -6.77
C TYR A 267 19.25 -4.52 -6.70
N ASP A 268 20.26 -4.70 -7.55
CA ASP A 268 21.14 -5.87 -7.49
C ASP A 268 22.00 -5.87 -6.20
N LEU A 269 22.35 -4.67 -5.69
CA LEU A 269 23.14 -4.52 -4.47
C LEU A 269 22.34 -4.78 -3.19
N TYR A 270 21.09 -4.32 -3.13
CA TYR A 270 20.24 -4.37 -1.93
C TYR A 270 19.14 -5.45 -2.00
N GLY A 271 18.69 -5.75 -3.21
CA GLY A 271 17.47 -6.48 -3.54
C GLY A 271 17.69 -7.90 -4.03
N GLU A 272 18.87 -8.50 -3.88
CA GLU A 272 18.98 -9.96 -3.84
C GLU A 272 18.41 -10.43 -2.49
N PRO A 273 17.17 -10.93 -2.42
CA PRO A 273 16.79 -11.75 -1.28
C PRO A 273 17.79 -12.90 -1.27
N ALA A 274 18.39 -13.17 -0.11
CA ALA A 274 19.07 -14.43 0.11
C ALA A 274 18.15 -15.52 -0.46
N ARG A 275 18.58 -16.20 -1.52
CA ARG A 275 17.84 -17.29 -2.19
C ARG A 275 17.49 -18.46 -1.27
N PHE A 276 17.81 -18.33 0.01
CA PHE A 276 17.40 -19.20 1.06
C PHE A 276 16.75 -18.34 2.15
N SER A 277 15.42 -18.42 2.25
CA SER A 277 14.80 -18.01 3.51
C SER A 277 15.44 -18.81 4.65
N PRO A 278 15.60 -18.25 5.86
CA PRO A 278 16.12 -19.01 7.01
C PRO A 278 15.28 -20.26 7.32
N VAL A 279 14.02 -20.29 6.87
CA VAL A 279 13.14 -21.48 6.90
C VAL A 279 13.63 -22.56 5.93
N GLN A 280 13.96 -22.20 4.69
CA GLN A 280 14.52 -23.12 3.69
C GLN A 280 15.90 -23.63 4.10
N VAL A 281 16.74 -22.79 4.71
CA VAL A 281 18.04 -23.21 5.27
C VAL A 281 17.82 -24.25 6.37
N ARG A 282 16.92 -23.99 7.32
CA ARG A 282 16.61 -24.95 8.40
C ARG A 282 16.03 -26.26 7.86
N THR A 283 15.14 -26.22 6.87
CA THR A 283 14.58 -27.42 6.25
C THR A 283 15.61 -28.17 5.42
N PHE A 284 16.50 -27.46 4.72
CA PHE A 284 17.61 -28.04 3.97
C PHE A 284 18.63 -28.71 4.88
N PHE A 285 19.06 -28.06 5.98
CA PHE A 285 19.96 -28.66 6.96
C PHE A 285 19.30 -29.83 7.71
N ARG A 286 17.99 -29.76 8.02
CA ARG A 286 17.26 -30.90 8.59
C ARG A 286 17.19 -32.07 7.62
N GLY A 287 16.97 -31.80 6.34
CA GLY A 287 17.02 -32.81 5.28
C GLY A 287 18.41 -33.42 5.15
N LEU A 288 19.46 -32.60 5.12
CA LEU A 288 20.85 -33.03 5.01
C LEU A 288 21.32 -33.87 6.20
N LEU A 289 20.92 -33.49 7.42
CA LEU A 289 21.22 -34.26 8.63
C LEU A 289 20.49 -35.61 8.63
N PHE A 290 19.23 -35.62 8.19
CA PHE A 290 18.45 -36.86 8.08
C PHE A 290 19.04 -37.80 7.02
N THR A 291 19.39 -37.30 5.83
CA THR A 291 19.99 -38.13 4.77
C THR A 291 21.38 -38.62 5.15
N SER A 292 22.20 -37.78 5.79
CA SER A 292 23.50 -38.17 6.33
C SER A 292 23.36 -39.29 7.37
N PHE A 293 22.43 -39.15 8.32
CA PHE A 293 22.16 -40.18 9.32
C PHE A 293 21.72 -41.51 8.71
N VAL A 294 20.81 -41.48 7.73
CA VAL A 294 20.35 -42.68 7.01
C VAL A 294 21.51 -43.34 6.25
N MET A 295 22.37 -42.57 5.59
CA MET A 295 23.55 -43.09 4.89
C MET A 295 24.56 -43.72 5.84
N VAL A 296 24.79 -43.13 7.02
CA VAL A 296 25.68 -43.71 8.04
C VAL A 296 25.11 -45.03 8.57
N VAL A 297 23.80 -45.10 8.87
CA VAL A 297 23.14 -46.34 9.31
C VAL A 297 23.21 -47.41 8.22
N TRP A 298 23.03 -47.04 6.95
CA TRP A 298 23.13 -47.95 5.81
C TRP A 298 24.56 -48.46 5.60
N LEU A 299 25.58 -47.60 5.73
CA LEU A 299 26.98 -47.99 5.63
C LEU A 299 27.42 -48.90 6.78
N VAL A 300 27.03 -48.60 8.02
CA VAL A 300 27.35 -49.43 9.19
C VAL A 300 26.61 -50.76 9.14
N SER A 301 25.34 -50.79 8.71
CA SER A 301 24.58 -52.05 8.61
C SER A 301 24.99 -52.88 7.38
N GLY A 302 25.35 -52.22 6.26
CA GLY A 302 25.77 -52.87 5.03
C GLY A 302 27.18 -53.46 5.09
N SER A 303 28.06 -52.96 5.97
CA SER A 303 29.40 -53.51 6.19
C SER A 303 29.44 -54.74 7.11
N HIS A 304 28.31 -55.12 7.71
CA HIS A 304 28.17 -56.37 8.47
C HIS A 304 27.72 -57.57 7.62
N ILE A 305 27.45 -57.38 6.31
CA ILE A 305 27.01 -58.44 5.42
C ILE A 305 28.10 -58.72 4.38
N SER A 306 28.69 -59.91 4.51
CA SER A 306 29.62 -60.58 3.59
C SER A 306 31.10 -60.47 3.93
N LEU A 307 31.54 -61.39 4.78
CA LEU A 307 32.70 -62.27 4.56
C LEU A 307 32.54 -63.48 5.50
N GLY A 308 31.76 -64.47 5.08
CA GLY A 308 31.74 -65.80 5.70
C GLY A 308 32.75 -66.71 4.97
N PRO A 309 33.65 -67.44 5.66
CA PRO A 309 34.74 -68.17 5.02
C PRO A 309 34.27 -69.41 4.27
N HIS A 310 34.99 -69.68 3.17
CA HIS A 310 35.27 -70.98 2.56
C HIS A 310 34.84 -72.22 3.38
N ASP A 311 33.93 -73.02 2.81
CA ASP A 311 33.89 -74.46 3.07
C ASP A 311 34.12 -75.21 1.75
N SER A 312 35.35 -75.68 1.62
CA SER A 312 35.79 -76.67 0.65
C SER A 312 35.59 -78.06 1.27
N VAL A 313 34.68 -78.87 0.73
CA VAL A 313 34.68 -80.33 0.95
C VAL A 313 34.22 -81.04 -0.34
N VAL A 314 35.20 -81.72 -0.94
CA VAL A 314 35.23 -82.99 -1.72
C VAL A 314 34.05 -83.33 -2.63
#